data_AF-A0A2T4X6X7-F1
#
_entry.id   AF-A0A2T4X6X7-F1
#
_cell.length_a   1.000
_cell.length_b   1.000
_cell.length_c   1.000
_cell.angle_alpha   90.00
_cell.angle_beta   90.00
_cell.angle_gamma   90.00
#
_symmetry.space_group_name_H-M   'P 1'
#
loop_
_entity.id
_entity.type
_entity.pdbx_description
1 polymer ?
#
loop_
_entity_poly.entity_id
_entity_poly.type
_entity_poly.pdbx_seq_one_letter_code
_entity_poly.pdbx_strand_id
1 'polypeptide(L)'
;MFAKFTQFLNRLTGGFKHKLEQQVRELLARGEVPAVLQLLIAADYPAASLFKLQWEANQQQFAQKVIDAETFNITNNRIAYALLDMVAPTAAVIPEPPAAIEEEPAETLPVPLTVDQRQQMEALLHDGQWPAALELASNWNTSFLLLFKRFQGLERDLSLGIISQANYERIRKQIKSSMEELIGE
;
A
#
# COMPACT_ATOMS: atom_id res chain seq x y z
N MET A 1 -34.64 -24.98 10.35
CA MET A 1 -33.92 -24.42 11.52
C MET A 1 -32.45 -24.07 11.25
N PHE A 2 -31.76 -24.70 10.28
CA PHE A 2 -30.33 -24.45 10.00
C PHE A 2 -29.98 -23.04 9.47
N ALA A 3 -30.82 -22.41 8.64
CA ALA A 3 -30.51 -21.11 8.00
C ALA A 3 -30.40 -19.92 8.99
N LYS A 4 -31.13 -19.97 10.11
CA LYS A 4 -31.04 -18.93 11.16
C LYS A 4 -29.78 -19.09 12.01
N PHE A 5 -29.29 -20.32 12.17
CA PHE A 5 -28.06 -20.61 12.92
C PHE A 5 -26.82 -20.16 12.14
N THR A 6 -26.77 -20.39 10.83
CA THR A 6 -25.69 -19.87 9.97
C THR A 6 -25.69 -18.35 9.86
N GLN A 7 -26.85 -17.69 9.81
CA GLN A 7 -26.92 -16.22 9.86
C GLN A 7 -26.47 -15.65 11.21
N PHE A 8 -26.77 -16.32 12.32
CA PHE A 8 -26.32 -15.91 13.66
C PHE A 8 -24.79 -16.10 13.82
N LEU A 9 -24.25 -17.23 13.35
CA LEU A 9 -22.82 -17.48 13.33
C LEU A 9 -22.08 -16.49 12.44
N ASN A 10 -22.58 -16.20 11.24
CA ASN A 10 -21.97 -15.20 10.34
C ASN A 10 -22.02 -13.77 10.90
N ARG A 11 -23.05 -13.42 11.72
CA ARG A 11 -23.12 -12.13 12.42
C ARG A 11 -22.10 -12.04 13.56
N LEU A 12 -21.89 -13.13 14.31
CA LEU A 12 -20.91 -13.19 15.39
C LEU A 12 -19.47 -13.20 14.86
N THR A 13 -19.18 -13.97 13.82
CA THR A 13 -17.84 -14.04 13.21
C THR A 13 -17.48 -12.75 12.47
N GLY A 14 -18.44 -12.10 11.79
CA GLY A 14 -18.23 -10.79 11.17
C GLY A 14 -17.95 -9.66 12.18
N GLY A 15 -18.68 -9.62 13.29
CA GLY A 15 -18.47 -8.65 14.36
C GLY A 15 -17.15 -8.86 15.12
N PHE A 16 -16.78 -10.12 15.36
CA PHE A 16 -15.50 -10.46 15.98
C PHE A 16 -14.31 -10.12 15.07
N LYS A 17 -14.41 -10.41 13.77
CA LYS A 17 -13.35 -10.11 12.79
C LYS A 17 -13.10 -8.60 12.65
N HIS A 18 -14.15 -7.78 12.55
CA HIS A 18 -13.99 -6.33 12.51
C HIS A 18 -13.43 -5.74 13.82
N LYS A 19 -13.84 -6.28 14.97
CA LYS A 19 -13.29 -5.84 16.27
C LYS A 19 -11.81 -6.21 16.42
N LEU A 20 -11.43 -7.41 15.97
CA LEU A 20 -10.04 -7.88 15.97
C LEU A 20 -9.17 -7.03 15.04
N GLU A 21 -9.63 -6.78 13.81
CA GLU A 21 -8.96 -5.90 12.86
C GLU A 21 -8.72 -4.49 13.46
N GLN A 22 -9.74 -3.90 14.06
CA GLN A 22 -9.63 -2.57 14.67
C GLN A 22 -8.61 -2.56 15.82
N GLN A 23 -8.63 -3.58 16.68
CA GLN A 23 -7.67 -3.72 17.78
C GLN A 23 -6.23 -3.88 17.26
N VAL A 24 -6.03 -4.68 16.20
CA VAL A 24 -4.71 -4.83 15.56
C VAL A 24 -4.23 -3.50 14.98
N ARG A 25 -5.08 -2.76 14.28
CA ARG A 25 -4.74 -1.42 13.74
C ARG A 25 -4.34 -0.45 14.85
N GLU A 26 -5.11 -0.38 15.94
CA GLU A 26 -4.84 0.52 17.06
C GLU A 26 -3.52 0.19 17.78
N LEU A 27 -3.24 -1.10 18.00
CA LEU A 27 -2.00 -1.54 18.64
C LEU A 27 -0.79 -1.32 17.74
N LEU A 28 -0.90 -1.58 16.43
CA LEU A 28 0.17 -1.28 15.46
C LEU A 28 0.44 0.22 15.35
N ALA A 29 -0.59 1.06 15.38
CA ALA A 29 -0.43 2.52 15.38
C ALA A 29 0.31 3.04 16.63
N ARG A 30 0.25 2.31 17.74
CA ARG A 30 1.01 2.59 18.98
C ARG A 30 2.40 1.96 19.00
N GLY A 31 2.77 1.22 17.95
CA GLY A 31 4.04 0.47 17.89
C GLY A 31 4.07 -0.78 18.75
N GLU A 32 2.93 -1.27 19.25
CA GLU A 32 2.82 -2.41 20.16
C GLU A 32 2.79 -3.75 19.41
N VAL A 33 3.80 -4.00 18.56
CA VAL A 33 3.93 -5.25 17.77
C VAL A 33 3.85 -6.52 18.64
N PRO A 34 4.45 -6.59 19.85
CA PRO A 34 4.32 -7.77 20.71
C PRO A 34 2.88 -8.04 21.16
N ALA A 35 2.09 -7.00 21.44
CA ALA A 35 0.70 -7.13 21.87
C ALA A 35 -0.17 -7.64 20.71
N VAL A 36 0.09 -7.18 19.49
CA VAL A 36 -0.58 -7.66 18.26
C VAL A 36 -0.31 -9.14 18.03
N LEU A 37 0.95 -9.56 18.14
CA LEU A 37 1.33 -10.96 17.99
C LEU A 37 0.63 -11.86 19.02
N GLN A 38 0.59 -11.45 20.29
CA GLN A 38 -0.14 -12.18 21.32
C GLN A 38 -1.64 -12.27 21.04
N LEU A 39 -2.25 -11.16 20.61
CA LEU A 39 -3.66 -11.09 20.26
C LEU A 39 -4.00 -12.03 19.11
N LEU A 40 -3.16 -12.07 18.07
CA LEU A 40 -3.36 -12.93 16.89
C LEU A 40 -3.12 -14.41 17.19
N ILE A 41 -2.11 -14.74 18.01
CA ILE A 41 -1.88 -16.12 18.46
C ILE A 41 -3.07 -16.60 19.31
N ALA A 42 -3.58 -15.76 20.22
CA ALA A 42 -4.75 -16.09 21.04
C ALA A 42 -6.04 -16.21 20.21
N ALA A 43 -6.09 -15.58 19.04
CA ALA A 43 -7.16 -15.70 18.06
C ALA A 43 -6.95 -16.84 17.04
N ASP A 44 -6.02 -17.76 17.31
CA ASP A 44 -5.68 -18.94 16.49
C ASP A 44 -5.23 -18.62 15.06
N TYR A 45 -4.51 -17.50 14.85
CA TYR A 45 -3.85 -17.22 13.57
C TYR A 45 -2.48 -17.93 13.50
N PRO A 46 -2.33 -19.03 12.74
CA PRO A 46 -1.14 -19.89 12.81
C PRO A 46 0.14 -19.21 12.33
N ALA A 47 0.04 -18.27 11.37
CA ALA A 47 1.18 -17.52 10.87
C ALA A 47 1.74 -16.50 11.88
N ALA A 48 0.97 -16.10 12.90
CA ALA A 48 1.40 -15.10 13.88
C ALA A 48 2.58 -15.61 14.74
N SER A 49 2.63 -16.92 15.02
CA SER A 49 3.75 -17.55 15.72
C SER A 49 5.06 -17.45 14.94
N LEU A 50 5.01 -17.55 13.61
CA LEU A 50 6.19 -17.39 12.75
C LEU A 50 6.68 -15.94 12.75
N PHE A 51 5.76 -14.98 12.65
CA PHE A 51 6.09 -13.56 12.74
C PHE A 51 6.63 -13.16 14.11
N LYS A 52 6.18 -13.81 15.18
CA LYS A 52 6.76 -13.63 16.52
C LYS A 52 8.22 -14.05 16.56
N LEU A 53 8.56 -15.22 16.02
CA LEU A 53 9.95 -15.67 15.94
C LEU A 53 10.83 -14.73 15.09
N GLN A 54 10.31 -14.24 13.96
CA GLN A 54 11.02 -13.28 13.12
C GLN A 54 11.24 -11.94 13.83
N TRP A 55 10.25 -11.46 14.58
CA TRP A 55 10.38 -10.23 15.36
C TRP A 55 11.43 -10.39 16.47
N GLU A 56 11.39 -11.48 17.23
CA GLU A 56 12.38 -11.78 18.28
C GLU A 56 13.81 -11.91 17.71
N ALA A 57 13.96 -12.56 16.55
CA ALA A 57 15.24 -12.68 15.86
C ALA A 57 15.78 -11.30 15.39
N ASN A 58 14.91 -10.44 14.83
CA ASN A 58 15.27 -9.09 14.41
C ASN A 58 15.75 -8.23 15.61
N GLN A 59 15.07 -8.34 16.75
CA GLN A 59 15.48 -7.69 18.01
C GLN A 59 16.85 -8.18 18.49
N GLN A 60 17.08 -9.50 18.48
CA GLN A 60 18.36 -10.07 18.89
C GLN A 60 19.49 -9.67 17.95
N GLN A 61 19.28 -9.72 16.64
CA GLN A 61 20.28 -9.33 15.64
C GLN A 61 20.66 -7.86 15.77
N PHE A 62 19.68 -6.98 16.04
CA PHE A 62 19.94 -5.56 16.25
C PHE A 62 20.68 -5.31 17.57
N ALA A 63 20.27 -5.97 18.67
CA ALA A 63 20.95 -5.89 19.96
C ALA A 63 22.41 -6.38 19.88
N GLN A 64 22.67 -7.39 19.04
CA GLN A 64 24.01 -7.93 18.77
C GLN A 64 24.78 -7.12 17.70
N LYS A 65 24.20 -6.04 17.18
CA LYS A 65 24.77 -5.20 16.10
C LYS A 65 25.14 -5.98 14.84
N VAL A 66 24.45 -7.09 14.59
CA VAL A 66 24.59 -7.90 13.36
C VAL A 66 23.91 -7.19 12.19
N ILE A 67 22.84 -6.45 12.48
CA ILE A 67 22.10 -5.62 11.52
C ILE A 67 22.12 -4.17 11.96
N ASP A 68 22.07 -3.25 11.00
CA ASP A 68 21.95 -1.82 11.27
C ASP A 68 20.51 -1.41 11.61
N ALA A 69 20.34 -0.16 12.05
CA ALA A 69 19.04 0.38 12.42
C ALA A 69 18.06 0.43 11.23
N GLU A 70 18.56 0.57 10.01
CA GLU A 70 17.73 0.62 8.80
C GLU A 70 17.11 -0.75 8.52
N THR A 71 17.93 -1.81 8.49
CA THR A 71 17.52 -3.20 8.32
C THR A 71 16.56 -3.64 9.43
N PHE A 72 16.84 -3.22 10.67
CA PHE A 72 15.97 -3.47 11.81
C PHE A 72 14.57 -2.86 11.62
N ASN A 73 14.50 -1.59 11.21
CA ASN A 73 13.24 -0.88 10.99
C ASN A 73 12.45 -1.47 9.81
N ILE A 74 13.11 -1.74 8.68
CA ILE A 74 12.46 -2.37 7.51
C ILE A 74 11.84 -3.71 7.90
N THR A 75 12.57 -4.52 8.68
CA THR A 75 12.09 -5.85 9.08
C THR A 75 10.90 -5.74 10.04
N ASN A 76 10.92 -4.82 11.01
CA ASN A 76 9.78 -4.58 11.89
C ASN A 76 8.54 -4.07 11.13
N ASN A 77 8.74 -3.20 10.15
CA ASN A 77 7.65 -2.66 9.33
C ASN A 77 7.03 -3.73 8.42
N ARG A 78 7.85 -4.61 7.84
CA ARG A 78 7.36 -5.77 7.08
C ARG A 78 6.52 -6.71 7.95
N ILE A 79 6.97 -6.96 9.18
CA ILE A 79 6.21 -7.75 10.14
C ILE A 79 4.89 -7.05 10.46
N ALA A 80 4.89 -5.76 10.79
CA ALA A 80 3.68 -4.99 11.07
C ALA A 80 2.66 -5.04 9.92
N TYR A 81 3.13 -4.89 8.67
CA TYR A 81 2.28 -4.97 7.49
C TYR A 81 1.68 -6.37 7.30
N ALA A 82 2.51 -7.41 7.45
CA ALA A 82 2.03 -8.78 7.34
C ALA A 82 0.97 -9.11 8.41
N LEU A 83 1.14 -8.62 9.63
CA LEU A 83 0.14 -8.79 10.70
C LEU A 83 -1.18 -8.07 10.39
N LEU A 84 -1.13 -6.91 9.75
CA LEU A 84 -2.32 -6.19 9.30
C LEU A 84 -3.05 -6.96 8.17
N ASP A 85 -2.31 -7.45 7.18
CA ASP A 85 -2.86 -8.21 6.05
C ASP A 85 -3.45 -9.57 6.49
N MET A 86 -3.02 -10.13 7.62
CA MET A 86 -3.63 -11.34 8.18
C MET A 86 -5.08 -11.13 8.65
N VAL A 87 -5.42 -9.97 9.22
CA VAL A 87 -6.77 -9.70 9.77
C VAL A 87 -7.66 -8.94 8.80
N ALA A 88 -7.04 -8.06 8.02
CA ALA A 88 -7.65 -7.35 6.93
C ALA A 88 -6.84 -7.68 5.68
N PRO A 89 -6.99 -8.90 5.13
CA PRO A 89 -6.42 -9.19 3.83
C PRO A 89 -7.00 -8.12 2.93
N THR A 90 -6.12 -7.24 2.45
CA THR A 90 -6.50 -6.24 1.47
C THR A 90 -7.16 -7.08 0.40
N ALA A 91 -8.46 -6.90 0.17
CA ALA A 91 -9.14 -7.68 -0.86
C ALA A 91 -8.23 -7.53 -2.07
N ALA A 92 -7.58 -8.62 -2.47
CA ALA A 92 -6.90 -8.64 -3.73
C ALA A 92 -7.99 -8.12 -4.65
N VAL A 93 -7.74 -6.99 -5.30
CA VAL A 93 -8.51 -6.64 -6.48
C VAL A 93 -8.20 -7.83 -7.37
N ILE A 94 -9.06 -8.86 -7.29
CA ILE A 94 -9.10 -9.94 -8.23
C ILE A 94 -9.46 -9.15 -9.49
N PRO A 95 -8.55 -8.96 -10.45
CA PRO A 95 -9.01 -8.52 -11.76
C PRO A 95 -10.07 -9.57 -12.12
N GLU A 96 -11.31 -9.11 -12.32
CA GLU A 96 -12.37 -10.00 -12.78
C GLU A 96 -11.80 -10.85 -13.92
N PRO A 97 -12.06 -12.18 -13.93
CA PRO A 97 -11.63 -13.00 -15.05
C PRO A 97 -12.12 -12.28 -16.31
N PRO A 98 -11.26 -12.04 -17.32
CA PRO A 98 -11.64 -11.22 -18.46
C PRO A 98 -12.95 -11.78 -19.00
N ALA A 99 -14.04 -11.02 -18.82
CA ALA A 99 -15.23 -11.24 -19.58
C ALA A 99 -14.76 -11.29 -21.04
N ALA A 100 -15.28 -12.27 -21.77
CA ALA A 100 -14.93 -12.61 -23.14
C ALA A 100 -14.41 -11.40 -23.90
N ILE A 101 -13.27 -11.57 -24.59
CA ILE A 101 -12.63 -10.62 -25.49
C ILE A 101 -13.70 -9.98 -26.39
N GLU A 102 -14.33 -8.92 -25.89
CA GLU A 102 -14.93 -7.89 -26.70
C GLU A 102 -13.72 -7.09 -27.17
N GLU A 103 -13.54 -7.12 -28.47
CA GLU A 103 -12.45 -6.54 -29.23
C GLU A 103 -11.85 -5.33 -28.51
N GLU A 104 -10.54 -5.40 -28.25
CA GLU A 104 -9.76 -4.27 -27.73
C GLU A 104 -10.22 -3.00 -28.45
N PRO A 105 -10.77 -1.98 -27.76
CA PRO A 105 -10.78 -0.66 -28.36
C PRO A 105 -9.31 -0.35 -28.55
N ALA A 106 -8.91 -0.30 -29.83
CA ALA A 106 -7.56 0.00 -30.30
C ALA A 106 -6.84 0.91 -29.32
N GLU A 107 -5.62 0.53 -28.92
CA GLU A 107 -4.68 1.35 -28.16
C GLU A 107 -4.93 2.82 -28.47
N THR A 108 -5.68 3.48 -27.59
CA THR A 108 -5.98 4.88 -27.75
C THR A 108 -4.66 5.54 -27.40
N LEU A 109 -3.96 6.00 -28.44
CA LEU A 109 -2.81 6.89 -28.30
C LEU A 109 -3.11 7.87 -27.16
N PRO A 110 -2.15 8.14 -26.26
CA PRO A 110 -2.38 9.01 -25.12
C PRO A 110 -3.06 10.28 -25.62
N VAL A 111 -4.27 10.55 -25.14
CA VAL A 111 -5.03 11.71 -25.59
C VAL A 111 -4.16 12.93 -25.26
N PRO A 112 -3.69 13.67 -26.27
CA PRO A 112 -2.79 14.78 -26.04
C PRO A 112 -3.52 15.83 -25.20
N LEU A 113 -2.81 16.39 -24.23
CA LEU A 113 -3.37 17.42 -23.36
C LEU A 113 -3.86 18.61 -24.18
N THR A 114 -5.03 19.13 -23.82
CA THR A 114 -5.51 20.41 -24.37
C THR A 114 -4.57 21.54 -24.00
N VAL A 115 -4.64 22.66 -24.72
CA VAL A 115 -3.80 23.85 -24.44
C VAL A 115 -4.03 24.34 -23.01
N ASP A 116 -5.28 24.35 -22.53
CA ASP A 116 -5.62 24.78 -21.18
C ASP A 116 -5.07 23.81 -20.11
N GLN A 117 -5.14 22.50 -20.36
CA GLN A 117 -4.58 21.47 -19.47
C GLN A 117 -3.06 21.58 -19.36
N ARG A 118 -2.38 21.82 -20.49
CA ARG A 118 -0.94 22.06 -20.54
C ARG A 118 -0.55 23.30 -19.73
N GLN A 119 -1.25 24.42 -19.91
CA GLN A 119 -0.99 25.64 -19.14
C GLN A 119 -1.17 25.45 -17.63
N GLN A 120 -2.20 24.71 -17.20
CA GLN A 120 -2.42 24.41 -15.79
C GLN A 120 -1.30 23.54 -15.20
N MET A 121 -0.82 22.55 -15.95
CA MET A 121 0.33 21.75 -15.52
C MET A 121 1.63 22.55 -15.50
N GLU A 122 1.91 23.33 -16.54
CA GLU A 122 3.12 24.17 -16.62
C GLU A 122 3.19 25.15 -15.45
N ALA A 123 2.06 25.75 -15.06
CA ALA A 123 2.00 26.63 -13.89
C ALA A 123 2.41 25.90 -12.60
N LEU A 124 1.85 24.70 -12.35
CA LEU A 124 2.18 23.90 -11.17
C LEU A 124 3.64 23.39 -11.20
N LEU A 125 4.16 23.06 -12.38
CA LEU A 125 5.53 22.59 -12.54
C LEU A 125 6.56 23.70 -12.37
N HIS A 126 6.26 24.91 -12.86
CA HIS A 126 7.08 26.09 -12.66
C HIS A 126 7.25 26.41 -11.17
N ASP A 127 6.19 26.23 -10.38
CA ASP A 127 6.20 26.43 -8.93
C ASP A 127 6.77 25.23 -8.13
N GLY A 128 7.32 24.23 -8.83
CA GLY A 128 7.92 23.04 -8.23
C GLY A 128 6.91 22.05 -7.63
N GLN A 129 5.61 22.27 -7.83
CA GLN A 129 4.50 21.48 -7.30
C GLN A 129 4.15 20.29 -8.19
N TRP A 130 5.16 19.55 -8.63
CA TRP A 130 4.96 18.41 -9.53
C TRP A 130 4.04 17.30 -8.98
N PRO A 131 3.93 17.02 -7.65
CA PRO A 131 2.94 16.06 -7.15
C PRO A 131 1.51 16.55 -7.36
N ALA A 132 1.27 17.85 -7.17
CA ALA A 132 -0.04 18.47 -7.41
C ALA A 132 -0.38 18.49 -8.91
N ALA A 133 0.62 18.72 -9.77
CA ALA A 133 0.46 18.59 -11.22
C ALA A 133 0.07 17.16 -11.62
N LEU A 134 0.71 16.15 -11.02
CA LEU A 134 0.42 14.75 -11.27
C LEU A 134 -0.97 14.34 -10.77
N GLU A 135 -1.37 14.82 -9.59
CA GLU A 135 -2.72 14.63 -9.04
C GLU A 135 -3.79 15.25 -9.96
N LEU A 136 -3.57 16.49 -10.40
CA LEU A 136 -4.47 17.16 -11.33
C LEU A 136 -4.62 16.36 -12.64
N ALA A 137 -3.48 15.96 -13.22
CA ALA A 137 -3.43 15.23 -14.49
C ALA A 137 -4.03 13.82 -14.42
N SER A 138 -4.06 13.22 -13.22
CA SER A 138 -4.67 11.89 -12.99
C SER A 138 -6.16 11.84 -13.35
N ASN A 139 -6.83 12.99 -13.41
CA ASN A 139 -8.24 13.10 -13.78
C ASN A 139 -8.46 13.18 -15.30
N TRP A 140 -7.40 13.30 -16.10
CA TRP A 140 -7.50 13.58 -17.53
C TRP A 140 -7.20 12.37 -18.39
N ASN A 141 -6.24 11.53 -17.98
CA ASN A 141 -5.95 10.28 -18.69
C ASN A 141 -5.40 9.18 -17.76
N THR A 142 -5.50 7.95 -18.25
CA THR A 142 -5.10 6.74 -17.53
C THR A 142 -3.60 6.69 -17.24
N SER A 143 -2.75 7.23 -18.12
CA SER A 143 -1.30 7.24 -17.94
C SER A 143 -0.88 8.06 -16.72
N PHE A 144 -1.44 9.27 -16.56
CA PHE A 144 -1.22 10.09 -15.37
C PHE A 144 -1.85 9.47 -14.12
N LEU A 145 -3.01 8.81 -14.24
CA LEU A 145 -3.61 8.09 -13.13
C LEU A 145 -2.70 6.98 -12.59
N LEU A 146 -2.10 6.19 -13.48
CA LEU A 146 -1.16 5.13 -13.10
C LEU A 146 0.09 5.69 -12.42
N LEU A 147 0.65 6.78 -12.96
CA LEU A 147 1.79 7.46 -12.35
C LEU A 147 1.43 8.03 -10.96
N PHE A 148 0.24 8.62 -10.81
CA PHE A 148 -0.24 9.14 -9.54
C PHE A 148 -0.42 8.03 -8.49
N LYS A 149 -1.04 6.90 -8.86
CA LYS A 149 -1.17 5.74 -7.97
C LYS A 149 0.18 5.17 -7.57
N ARG A 150 1.14 5.12 -8.48
CA ARG A 150 2.51 4.71 -8.19
C ARG A 150 3.21 5.66 -7.21
N PHE A 151 2.98 6.96 -7.35
CA PHE A 151 3.49 7.97 -6.42
C PHE A 151 2.87 7.85 -5.03
N GLN A 152 1.54 7.70 -4.93
CA GLN A 152 0.85 7.47 -3.65
C GLN A 152 1.35 6.20 -2.95
N GLY A 153 1.55 5.12 -3.71
CA GLY A 153 2.17 3.89 -3.20
C GLY A 153 3.58 4.12 -2.67
N LEU A 154 4.39 4.90 -3.40
CA LEU A 154 5.75 5.25 -3.00
C LEU A 154 5.80 6.08 -1.71
N GLU A 155 4.93 7.08 -1.56
CA GLU A 155 4.84 7.89 -0.34
C GLU A 155 4.39 7.04 0.86
N ARG A 156 3.39 6.19 0.64
CA ARG A 156 2.95 5.23 1.65
C ARG A 156 4.11 4.32 2.06
N ASP A 157 4.82 3.73 1.10
CA ASP A 157 5.91 2.80 1.37
C ASP A 157 7.10 3.47 2.08
N LEU A 158 7.38 4.75 1.81
CA LEU A 158 8.34 5.54 2.59
C LEU A 158 7.83 5.81 4.01
N SER A 159 6.58 6.24 4.17
CA SER A 159 5.99 6.53 5.49
C SER A 159 5.92 5.30 6.39
N LEU A 160 5.76 4.13 5.77
CA LEU A 160 5.78 2.82 6.42
C LEU A 160 7.20 2.26 6.55
N GLY A 161 8.24 2.98 6.14
CA GLY A 161 9.64 2.55 6.18
C GLY A 161 9.90 1.21 5.47
N ILE A 162 9.12 0.90 4.42
CA ILE A 162 9.27 -0.29 3.57
C ILE A 162 10.43 -0.08 2.59
N ILE A 163 10.63 1.17 2.16
CA ILE A 163 11.71 1.59 1.26
C ILE A 163 12.60 2.64 1.94
N SER A 164 13.88 2.66 1.59
CA SER A 164 14.82 3.67 2.06
C SER A 164 14.59 5.03 1.39
N GLN A 165 15.06 6.10 2.04
CA GLN A 165 15.02 7.45 1.46
C GLN A 165 15.73 7.50 0.09
N ALA A 166 16.84 6.76 -0.06
CA ALA A 166 17.58 6.69 -1.32
C ALA A 166 16.77 6.02 -2.44
N ASN A 167 16.02 4.96 -2.12
CA ASN A 167 15.12 4.30 -3.06
C ASN A 167 13.91 5.19 -3.39
N TYR A 168 13.35 5.85 -2.38
CA TYR A 168 12.29 6.82 -2.56
C TYR A 168 12.69 7.92 -3.54
N GLU A 169 13.83 8.61 -3.32
CA GLU A 169 14.29 9.68 -4.21
C GLU A 169 14.56 9.19 -5.63
N ARG A 170 15.08 7.96 -5.79
CA ARG A 170 15.32 7.37 -7.11
C ARG A 170 14.01 7.14 -7.86
N ILE A 171 13.05 6.47 -7.23
CA ILE A 171 11.78 6.12 -7.88
C ILE A 171 10.93 7.39 -8.09
N ARG A 172 10.98 8.34 -7.15
CA ARG A 172 10.36 9.66 -7.26
C ARG A 172 10.87 10.43 -8.48
N LYS A 173 12.19 10.44 -8.72
CA LYS A 173 12.79 11.03 -9.93
C LYS A 173 12.33 10.32 -11.21
N GLN A 174 12.22 8.99 -11.21
CA GLN A 174 11.72 8.24 -12.36
C GLN A 174 10.26 8.59 -12.68
N ILE A 175 9.38 8.65 -11.67
CA ILE A 175 7.98 9.04 -11.85
C ILE A 175 7.89 10.47 -12.42
N LYS A 176 8.71 11.38 -11.90
CA LYS A 176 8.78 12.75 -12.42
C LYS A 176 9.22 12.80 -13.89
N SER A 177 10.25 12.06 -14.27
CA SER A 177 10.72 11.96 -15.66
C SER A 177 9.63 11.43 -16.59
N SER A 178 8.97 10.35 -16.21
CA SER A 178 7.87 9.77 -17.02
C SER A 178 6.68 10.71 -17.15
N MET A 179 6.41 11.53 -16.14
CA MET A 179 5.38 12.57 -16.24
C MET A 179 5.80 13.68 -17.20
N GLU A 180 7.06 14.14 -17.16
CA GLU A 180 7.60 15.16 -18.08
C GLU A 180 7.60 14.66 -19.54
N GLU A 181 7.92 13.39 -19.78
CA GLU A 181 7.84 12.74 -21.09
C GLU A 181 6.40 12.78 -21.66
N LEU A 182 5.40 12.43 -20.84
CA LEU A 182 3.99 12.45 -21.24
C LEU A 182 3.42 13.86 -21.51
N ILE A 183 4.09 14.92 -21.06
CA ILE A 183 3.70 16.31 -21.33
C ILE A 183 4.37 16.82 -22.63
N GLY A 184 5.57 16.31 -22.93
CA GLY A 184 6.37 16.71 -24.09
C GLY A 184 5.94 16.06 -25.41
N GLU A 185 5.13 15.00 -25.36
CA GLU A 185 4.44 14.37 -26.50
C GLU A 185 3.18 15.15 -26.94
#